data_AF-A0A173UQX1-F1
#
_entry.id   AF-A0A173UQX1-F1
#
_cell.length_a   1.000
_cell.length_b   1.000
_cell.length_c   1.000
_cell.angle_alpha   90.00
_cell.angle_beta   90.00
_cell.angle_gamma   90.00
#
_symmetry.space_group_name_H-M   'P 1'
#
loop_
_entity.id
_entity.type
_entity.pdbx_description
1 polymer ?
#
loop_
_entity_poly.entity_id
_entity_poly.type
_entity_poly.pdbx_seq_one_letter_code
_entity_poly.pdbx_strand_id
1 'polypeptide(L)' 'MISEEERKKYVEFMYNPENEYNCDECPENKNFDDWEGKYPCGQQNCWVTCHCGEIME' A
#
# COMPACT_ATOMS: atom_id res chain seq x y z
N MET A 1 -10.20 14.24 -8.60
CA MET A 1 -9.07 13.82 -9.45
C MET A 1 -7.83 14.02 -8.60
N ILE A 2 -7.07 12.96 -8.32
CA ILE A 2 -5.76 13.06 -7.65
C ILE A 2 -4.78 13.80 -8.55
N SER A 3 -3.91 14.63 -7.98
CA SER A 3 -2.89 15.36 -8.72
C SER A 3 -1.82 14.40 -9.29
N GLU A 4 -1.07 14.85 -10.30
CA GLU A 4 0.03 14.06 -10.84
C GLU A 4 1.14 13.79 -9.82
N GLU A 5 1.36 14.72 -8.87
CA GLU A 5 2.33 14.56 -7.79
C GLU A 5 1.91 13.49 -6.78
N GLU A 6 0.63 13.49 -6.38
CA GLU A 6 0.08 12.43 -5.51
C GLU A 6 0.16 11.06 -6.18
N ARG A 7 -0.12 10.99 -7.50
CA ARG A 7 0.03 9.75 -8.27
C ARG A 7 1.46 9.24 -8.29
N LYS A 8 2.46 10.14 -8.44
CA LYS A 8 3.88 9.74 -8.43
C LYS A 8 4.28 9.18 -7.08
N LYS A 9 3.94 9.87 -5.98
CA LYS A 9 4.24 9.40 -4.62
C LYS A 9 3.57 8.06 -4.32
N TYR A 10 2.33 7.89 -4.79
CA TYR A 10 1.61 6.63 -4.68
C TYR A 10 2.36 5.50 -5.37
N VAL A 11 2.76 5.68 -6.63
CA VAL A 11 3.49 4.67 -7.41
C VAL A 11 4.85 4.39 -6.79
N GLU A 12 5.60 5.42 -6.39
CA GLU A 12 6.90 5.28 -5.75
C GLU A 12 6.82 4.48 -4.44
N PHE A 13 5.77 4.69 -3.65
CA PHE A 13 5.55 3.91 -2.44
C PHE A 13 5.15 2.46 -2.76
N MET A 14 4.13 2.28 -3.60
CA MET A 14 3.51 0.97 -3.86
C MET A 14 4.40 0.00 -4.63
N TYR A 15 5.32 0.50 -5.46
CA TYR A 15 6.21 -0.33 -6.27
C TYR A 15 7.62 -0.48 -5.67
N ASN A 16 7.86 0.02 -4.45
CA ASN A 16 9.12 -0.21 -3.74
C ASN A 16 8.95 -1.38 -2.74
N PRO A 17 9.62 -2.54 -2.95
CA PRO A 17 9.51 -3.69 -2.05
C PRO A 17 10.02 -3.41 -0.63
N GLU A 18 10.84 -2.37 -0.41
CA GLU A 18 11.26 -1.97 0.94
C GLU A 18 10.11 -1.39 1.78
N ASN A 19 9.02 -0.95 1.15
CA ASN A 19 7.82 -0.44 1.83
C ASN A 19 6.83 -1.55 2.21
N GLU A 20 7.18 -2.82 2.00
CA GLU A 20 6.33 -3.94 2.37
C GLU A 20 6.01 -3.91 3.87
N TYR A 21 4.71 -3.99 4.19
CA TYR A 21 4.19 -3.86 5.56
C TYR A 21 4.50 -2.54 6.29
N ASN A 22 5.01 -1.50 5.60
CA ASN A 22 5.17 -0.16 6.16
C ASN A 22 3.81 0.56 6.24
N CYS A 23 2.92 0.10 7.13
CA CYS A 23 1.55 0.61 7.23
C CYS A 23 1.49 2.07 7.72
N ASP A 24 2.48 2.55 8.47
CA ASP A 24 2.51 3.91 9.01
C ASP A 24 2.65 4.97 7.90
N GLU A 25 3.42 4.67 6.87
CA GLU A 25 3.63 5.55 5.70
C GLU A 25 2.76 5.18 4.50
N CYS A 26 1.95 4.12 4.62
CA CYS A 26 1.12 3.62 3.52
C CYS A 26 0.05 4.66 3.12
N PRO A 27 0.00 5.09 1.84
CA PRO A 27 -0.96 6.09 1.39
C PRO A 27 -2.42 5.58 1.41
N GLU A 28 -2.63 4.26 1.49
CA GLU A 28 -3.95 3.63 1.64
C GLU A 28 -4.36 3.43 3.10
N ASN A 29 -3.49 3.75 4.07
CA ASN A 29 -3.81 3.63 5.49
C ASN A 29 -4.95 4.60 5.84
N LYS A 30 -6.04 4.04 6.37
CA LYS A 30 -7.25 4.77 6.76
C LYS A 30 -7.51 4.65 8.26
N ASN A 31 -6.55 4.11 9.02
CA ASN A 31 -6.64 3.82 10.44
C ASN A 31 -7.87 2.95 10.77
N PHE A 32 -8.13 1.95 9.93
CA PHE A 32 -9.12 0.93 10.28
C PHE A 32 -8.63 0.09 11.45
N ASP A 33 -9.57 -0.35 12.26
CA ASP A 33 -9.37 -1.37 13.28
C ASP A 33 -9.03 -2.71 12.63
N ASP A 34 -8.25 -3.53 13.33
CA ASP A 34 -7.79 -4.86 12.91
C ASP A 34 -8.88 -5.93 12.99
N TRP A 35 -10.16 -5.52 13.01
CA TRP A 35 -11.28 -6.44 13.03
C TRP A 35 -11.24 -7.32 11.77
N GLU A 36 -11.38 -8.64 11.97
CA GLU A 36 -11.16 -9.68 10.95
C GLU A 36 -9.70 -9.89 10.50
N GLY A 37 -8.72 -9.37 11.22
CA GLY A 37 -7.29 -9.56 10.89
C GLY A 37 -6.86 -8.78 9.65
N LYS A 38 -7.52 -7.65 9.36
CA LYS A 38 -7.16 -6.74 8.27
C LYS A 38 -6.03 -5.81 8.69
N TYR A 39 -5.24 -5.36 7.71
CA TYR A 39 -4.28 -4.29 7.90
C TYR A 39 -4.98 -2.94 8.17
N PRO A 40 -4.28 -1.92 8.69
CA PRO A 40 -4.85 -0.58 8.95
C PRO A 40 -5.45 0.13 7.73
N CYS A 41 -5.09 -0.29 6.52
CA CYS A 41 -5.71 0.14 5.25
C CYS A 41 -7.04 -0.59 4.93
N GLY A 42 -7.48 -1.50 5.80
CA GLY A 42 -8.70 -2.31 5.66
C GLY A 42 -8.58 -3.49 4.69
N GLN A 43 -7.37 -3.81 4.22
CA GLN A 43 -7.14 -4.90 3.27
C GLN A 43 -6.58 -6.15 3.97
N GLN A 44 -6.76 -7.31 3.32
CA GLN A 44 -6.21 -8.59 3.80
C GLN A 44 -4.77 -8.82 3.33
N ASN A 45 -4.35 -8.18 2.25
CA ASN A 45 -3.01 -8.30 1.67
C ASN A 45 -2.32 -6.93 1.66
N CYS A 46 -0.99 -6.92 1.73
CA CYS A 46 -0.22 -5.70 1.54
C CYS A 46 -0.22 -5.31 0.06
N TRP A 47 -0.57 -4.06 -0.24
CA TRP A 47 -0.57 -3.56 -1.62
C TRP A 47 0.80 -3.58 -2.26
N VAL A 48 1.86 -3.27 -1.50
CA VAL A 48 3.25 -3.34 -1.99
C VAL A 48 3.58 -4.76 -2.45
N THR A 49 3.23 -5.78 -1.64
CA THR A 49 3.41 -7.18 -2.03
C THR A 49 2.66 -7.51 -3.32
N CYS A 50 1.40 -7.08 -3.44
CA CYS A 50 0.63 -7.32 -4.66
C CYS A 50 1.30 -6.68 -5.89
N HIS A 51 1.66 -5.40 -5.81
CA HIS A 51 2.25 -4.66 -6.92
C HIS A 51 3.66 -5.16 -7.30
N CYS A 52 4.51 -5.48 -6.32
CA CYS A 52 5.84 -6.03 -6.56
C CYS A 52 5.81 -7.50 -6.99
N GLY A 53 4.84 -8.28 -6.49
CA GLY A 53 4.63 -9.68 -6.87
C GLY A 53 4.21 -9.84 -8.33
N GLU A 54 3.44 -8.88 -8.87
CA GLU A 54 3.09 -8.84 -10.30
C GLU A 54 4.28 -8.51 -11.23
N ILE A 55 5.42 -8.02 -10.71
CA ILE A 55 6.62 -7.71 -11.52
C ILE A 55 7.46 -8.98 -11.80
N MET A 56 7.20 -10.10 -11.14
CA MET A 56 8.02 -11.32 -11.27
C MET A 56 7.56 -12.33 -12.34
N GLU A 57 6.71 -11.96 -13.31
CA GLU A 57 6.39 -12.80 -14.49
C GLU A 57 6.95 -12.26 -15.82
#